data_AF-A0A3D0T5W2-F1
#
_entry.id   AF-A0A3D0T5W2-F1
#
_cell.length_a   1.000
_cell.length_b   1.000
_cell.length_c   1.000
_cell.angle_alpha   90.00
_cell.angle_beta   90.00
_cell.angle_gamma   90.00
#
_symmetry.space_group_name_H-M   'P 1'
#
loop_
_entity.id
_entity.type
_entity.pdbx_description
1 polymer ?
#
loop_
_entity_poly.entity_id
_entity_poly.type
_entity_poly.pdbx_seq_one_letter_code
_entity_poly.pdbx_strand_id
1 'polypeptide(L)'
;GVTLYLQGMSGMMQVIIVLVLAWTLSSLGNELGTAAYIAEQAQRGFPAWLLPLVAFLLSAVISFATGSSWGTFAIMLPLVIPTAFAIEAPLLVSIGAVLSGGLFGDHCSPISETTILSATGASCRQYDHFRTQLPYALINGGIAVVAFTIAGWIASPLIFIGALLCQPVVLWIIQRWR
;
A
#
# COMPACT_ATOMS: atom_id res chain seq x y z
N GLY A 1 -21.02 -6.83 27.72
CA GLY A 1 -19.92 -5.89 27.99
C GLY A 1 -18.58 -6.57 27.77
N VAL A 2 -18.10 -7.33 28.76
CA VAL A 2 -16.77 -7.97 28.73
C VAL A 2 -16.60 -8.99 27.60
N THR A 3 -17.61 -9.82 27.31
CA THR A 3 -17.57 -10.78 26.20
C THR A 3 -17.46 -10.14 24.83
N LEU A 4 -18.20 -9.03 24.60
CA LEU A 4 -18.11 -8.26 23.36
C LEU A 4 -16.74 -7.59 23.21
N TYR A 5 -16.19 -7.08 24.32
CA TYR A 5 -14.84 -6.52 24.37
C TYR A 5 -13.78 -7.59 24.04
N LEU A 6 -13.85 -8.78 24.63
CA LEU A 6 -12.93 -9.89 24.35
C LEU A 6 -13.05 -10.38 22.90
N GLN A 7 -14.25 -10.42 22.33
CA GLN A 7 -14.45 -10.72 20.90
C GLN A 7 -13.80 -9.66 20.00
N GLY A 8 -13.97 -8.38 20.31
CA GLY A 8 -13.31 -7.29 19.57
C GLY A 8 -11.78 -7.38 19.64
N MET A 9 -11.22 -7.68 20.82
CA MET A 9 -9.79 -7.91 20.98
C MET A 9 -9.29 -9.10 20.16
N SER A 10 -10.06 -10.19 20.13
CA SER A 10 -9.72 -11.38 19.33
C SER A 10 -9.66 -11.05 17.83
N GLY A 11 -10.56 -10.21 17.33
CA GLY A 11 -10.55 -9.76 15.92
C GLY A 11 -9.33 -8.91 15.53
N MET A 12 -8.66 -8.28 16.49
CA MET A 12 -7.46 -7.46 16.27
C MET A 12 -6.15 -8.26 16.40
N MET A 13 -6.23 -9.55 16.72
CA MET A 13 -5.06 -10.38 17.05
C MET A 13 -4.03 -10.43 15.90
N GLN A 14 -4.51 -10.52 14.65
CA GLN A 14 -3.65 -10.53 13.47
C GLN A 14 -2.83 -9.23 13.35
N VAL A 15 -3.45 -8.07 13.60
CA VAL A 15 -2.75 -6.78 13.54
C VAL A 15 -1.65 -6.73 14.61
N ILE A 16 -1.95 -7.16 15.83
CA ILE A 16 -0.97 -7.17 16.93
C ILE A 16 0.21 -8.09 16.59
N ILE A 17 -0.04 -9.31 16.10
CA ILE A 17 1.02 -10.25 15.71
C ILE A 17 1.91 -9.64 14.63
N VAL A 18 1.30 -9.05 13.59
CA VAL A 18 2.03 -8.42 12.49
C VAL A 18 2.87 -7.24 12.97
N LEU A 19 2.38 -6.42 13.90
CA LEU A 19 3.15 -5.31 14.47
C LEU A 19 4.37 -5.78 15.29
N VAL A 20 4.22 -6.88 16.06
CA VAL A 20 5.34 -7.49 16.79
C VAL A 20 6.39 -8.06 15.82
N LEU A 21 5.95 -8.70 14.75
CA LEU A 21 6.83 -9.19 13.68
C LEU A 21 7.49 -8.03 12.91
N ALA A 22 6.79 -6.92 12.70
CA ALA A 22 7.34 -5.72 12.08
C ALA A 22 8.50 -5.14 12.89
N TRP A 23 8.37 -5.10 14.22
CA TRP A 23 9.42 -4.62 15.11
C TRP A 23 10.66 -5.52 15.09
N THR A 24 10.46 -6.84 15.08
CA THR A 24 11.58 -7.80 14.95
C THR A 24 12.24 -7.72 13.57
N LEU A 25 11.48 -7.52 12.50
CA LEU A 25 12.05 -7.29 11.17
C LEU A 25 12.81 -5.97 11.09
N SER A 26 12.31 -4.91 11.73
CA SER A 26 12.99 -3.62 11.86
C SER A 26 14.32 -3.74 12.62
N SER A 27 14.33 -4.46 13.75
CA SER A 27 15.57 -4.67 14.52
C SER A 27 16.60 -5.49 13.73
N LEU A 28 16.17 -6.57 13.07
CA LEU A 28 17.03 -7.35 12.17
C LEU A 28 17.55 -6.52 11.00
N GLY A 29 16.71 -5.66 10.42
CA GLY A 29 17.10 -4.75 9.34
C GLY A 29 18.18 -3.75 9.77
N ASN A 30 18.13 -3.29 11.02
CA ASN A 30 19.17 -2.43 11.60
C ASN A 30 20.46 -3.21 11.87
N GLU A 31 20.38 -4.42 12.42
CA GLU A 31 21.55 -5.28 12.69
C GLU A 31 22.27 -5.72 11.40
N LEU A 32 21.51 -6.09 10.37
CA LEU A 32 22.04 -6.47 9.06
C LEU A 32 22.53 -5.26 8.24
N GLY A 33 22.18 -4.04 8.66
CA GLY A 33 22.46 -2.83 7.90
C GLY A 33 21.73 -2.76 6.56
N THR A 34 20.64 -3.51 6.37
CA THR A 34 19.91 -3.59 5.09
C THR A 34 19.39 -2.22 4.66
N ALA A 35 18.85 -1.45 5.59
CA ALA A 35 18.40 -0.09 5.32
C ALA A 35 19.56 0.83 4.91
N ALA A 36 20.71 0.70 5.56
CA ALA A 36 21.92 1.45 5.23
C ALA A 36 22.49 1.04 3.86
N TYR A 37 22.45 -0.25 3.52
CA TYR A 37 22.86 -0.75 2.21
C TYR A 37 21.94 -0.22 1.09
N ILE A 38 20.62 -0.28 1.28
CA ILE A 38 19.65 0.27 0.32
C ILE A 38 19.87 1.78 0.18
N ALA A 39 20.08 2.50 1.28
CA ALA A 39 20.40 3.92 1.26
C ALA A 39 21.70 4.23 0.51
N GLU A 40 22.78 3.48 0.77
CA GLU A 40 24.07 3.67 0.09
C GLU A 40 23.93 3.42 -1.42
N GLN A 41 23.24 2.34 -1.82
CA GLN A 41 22.97 2.07 -3.23
C GLN A 41 22.09 3.15 -3.85
N ALA A 42 21.12 3.68 -3.10
CA ALA A 42 20.27 4.76 -3.58
C ALA A 42 21.06 6.07 -3.74
N GLN A 43 21.98 6.40 -2.84
CA GLN A 43 22.83 7.59 -2.95
C GLN A 43 23.78 7.54 -4.16
N ARG A 44 24.07 6.35 -4.72
CA ARG A 44 24.91 6.17 -5.92
C ARG A 44 24.24 6.61 -7.24
N GLY A 45 23.05 7.21 -7.18
CA GLY A 45 22.39 7.81 -8.35
C GLY A 45 20.90 7.52 -8.47
N PHE A 46 20.27 6.92 -7.45
CA PHE A 46 18.82 6.76 -7.44
C PHE A 46 18.14 8.10 -7.18
N PRO A 47 17.23 8.55 -8.07
CA PRO A 47 16.52 9.81 -7.87
C PRO A 47 15.58 9.74 -6.67
N ALA A 48 15.79 10.61 -5.68
CA ALA A 48 14.97 10.65 -4.45
C ALA A 48 13.46 10.83 -4.73
N TRP A 49 13.11 11.58 -5.78
CA TRP A 49 11.72 11.78 -6.20
C TRP A 49 11.05 10.49 -6.69
N LEU A 50 11.79 9.46 -7.08
CA LEU A 50 11.25 8.20 -7.58
C LEU A 50 10.90 7.23 -6.44
N LEU A 51 11.41 7.47 -5.23
CA LEU A 51 11.21 6.58 -4.08
C LEU A 51 9.72 6.32 -3.77
N PRO A 52 8.82 7.33 -3.73
CA PRO A 52 7.40 7.06 -3.49
C PRO A 52 6.77 6.16 -4.55
N LEU A 53 7.11 6.34 -5.82
CA LEU A 53 6.58 5.48 -6.89
C LEU A 53 7.03 4.03 -6.70
N VAL A 54 8.32 3.82 -6.46
CA VAL A 54 8.88 2.47 -6.25
C VAL A 54 8.29 1.82 -5.00
N ALA A 55 8.15 2.59 -3.91
CA ALA A 55 7.53 2.12 -2.68
C ALA A 55 6.08 1.68 -2.93
N PHE A 56 5.28 2.47 -3.66
CA PHE A 56 3.91 2.10 -4.03
C PHE A 56 3.88 0.79 -4.84
N LEU A 57 4.69 0.67 -5.88
CA LEU A 57 4.70 -0.50 -6.77
C LEU A 57 5.15 -1.78 -6.05
N LEU A 58 6.22 -1.70 -5.24
CA LEU A 58 6.69 -2.85 -4.47
C LEU A 58 5.67 -3.28 -3.42
N SER A 59 5.10 -2.33 -2.68
CA SER A 59 4.02 -2.62 -1.74
C SER A 59 2.80 -3.23 -2.43
N ALA A 60 2.43 -2.73 -3.60
CA ALA A 60 1.33 -3.29 -4.39
C ALA A 60 1.58 -4.76 -4.79
N VAL A 61 2.77 -5.07 -5.30
CA VAL A 61 3.12 -6.45 -5.72
C VAL A 61 3.17 -7.39 -4.52
N ILE A 62 3.84 -6.99 -3.43
CA ILE A 62 3.94 -7.80 -2.21
C ILE A 62 2.54 -8.05 -1.63
N SER A 63 1.71 -7.02 -1.56
CA SER A 63 0.37 -7.15 -0.98
C SER A 63 -0.57 -7.95 -1.85
N PHE A 64 -0.47 -7.81 -3.18
CA PHE A 64 -1.22 -8.65 -4.11
C PHE A 64 -0.85 -10.12 -3.96
N ALA A 65 0.45 -10.43 -3.87
CA ALA A 65 0.94 -11.80 -3.74
C ALA A 65 0.62 -12.43 -2.38
N THR A 66 0.60 -11.64 -1.31
CA THR A 66 0.33 -12.12 0.05
C THR A 66 -1.15 -12.04 0.44
N GLY A 67 -1.95 -11.25 -0.27
CA GLY A 67 -3.35 -10.97 0.09
C GLY A 67 -3.49 -10.23 1.43
N SER A 68 -2.48 -9.45 1.83
CA SER A 68 -2.49 -8.74 3.11
C SER A 68 -1.83 -7.35 3.03
N SER A 69 -2.59 -6.32 3.39
CA SER A 69 -2.09 -4.95 3.54
C SER A 69 -1.20 -4.80 4.78
N TRP A 70 -1.64 -5.30 5.95
CA TRP A 70 -0.87 -5.22 7.20
C TRP A 70 0.50 -5.90 7.12
N GLY A 71 0.57 -7.11 6.56
CA GLY A 71 1.84 -7.81 6.36
C GLY A 71 2.80 -7.02 5.47
N THR A 72 2.26 -6.36 4.44
CA THR A 72 3.04 -5.50 3.56
C THR A 72 3.58 -4.26 4.29
N PHE A 73 2.77 -3.63 5.14
CA PHE A 73 3.21 -2.46 5.92
C PHE A 73 4.33 -2.83 6.90
N ALA A 74 4.20 -3.99 7.56
CA ALA A 74 5.21 -4.52 8.47
C ALA A 74 6.58 -4.72 7.78
N ILE A 75 6.58 -5.10 6.51
CA ILE A 75 7.80 -5.28 5.72
C ILE A 75 8.31 -3.95 5.19
N MET A 76 7.43 -3.16 4.58
CA MET A 76 7.84 -2.02 3.76
C MET A 76 8.13 -0.75 4.56
N LEU A 77 7.40 -0.47 5.65
CA LEU A 77 7.64 0.75 6.43
C LEU A 77 9.03 0.79 7.10
N PRO A 78 9.52 -0.29 7.74
CA PRO A 78 10.87 -0.31 8.29
C PRO A 78 11.99 -0.18 7.25
N LEU A 79 11.71 -0.50 5.98
CA LEU A 79 12.67 -0.35 4.88
C LEU A 79 12.60 1.05 4.26
N VAL A 80 11.41 1.55 3.96
CA VAL A 80 11.19 2.80 3.23
C VAL A 80 11.45 4.02 4.10
N ILE A 81 11.07 4.01 5.38
CA ILE A 81 11.24 5.17 6.26
C ILE A 81 12.73 5.55 6.39
N PRO A 82 13.65 4.66 6.80
CA PRO A 82 15.06 5.01 6.89
C PRO A 82 15.68 5.37 5.55
N THR A 83 15.29 4.68 4.47
CA THR A 83 15.76 4.98 3.11
C THR A 83 15.36 6.39 2.68
N ALA A 84 14.11 6.80 2.94
CA ALA A 84 13.61 8.13 2.62
C ALA A 84 14.37 9.22 3.37
N PHE A 85 14.69 9.00 4.65
CA PHE A 85 15.56 9.89 5.42
C PHE A 85 16.96 10.00 4.83
N ALA A 86 17.55 8.88 4.42
CA ALA A 86 18.94 8.85 3.96
C ALA A 86 19.18 9.52 2.60
N ILE A 87 18.18 9.55 1.72
CA ILE A 87 18.28 10.19 0.40
C ILE A 87 17.49 11.50 0.30
N GLU A 88 17.00 12.02 1.43
CA GLU A 88 16.17 13.22 1.52
C GLU A 88 14.92 13.19 0.61
N ALA A 89 14.33 12.00 0.42
CA ALA A 89 13.10 11.85 -0.33
C ALA A 89 11.90 12.38 0.48
N PRO A 90 10.79 12.77 -0.18
CA PRO A 90 9.58 13.22 0.51
C PRO A 90 9.01 12.12 1.42
N LEU A 91 9.33 12.19 2.72
CA LEU A 91 9.05 11.13 3.70
C LEU A 91 7.56 10.80 3.80
N LEU A 92 6.72 11.83 3.98
CA LEU A 92 5.28 11.64 4.15
C LEU A 92 4.64 11.05 2.89
N VAL A 93 5.13 11.43 1.71
CA VAL A 93 4.67 10.88 0.43
C VAL A 93 5.10 9.42 0.29
N SER A 94 6.34 9.09 0.68
CA SER A 94 6.86 7.71 0.68
C SER A 94 6.09 6.80 1.62
N ILE A 95 5.73 7.27 2.82
CA ILE A 95 4.88 6.53 3.76
C ILE A 95 3.48 6.34 3.16
N GLY A 96 2.88 7.41 2.64
CA GLY A 96 1.57 7.35 1.98
C GLY A 96 1.57 6.39 0.78
N ALA A 97 2.67 6.30 0.05
CA ALA A 97 2.85 5.37 -1.06
C ALA A 97 2.89 3.91 -0.61
N VAL A 98 3.61 3.58 0.47
CA VAL A 98 3.61 2.23 1.05
C VAL A 98 2.20 1.83 1.49
N LEU A 99 1.51 2.72 2.21
CA LEU A 99 0.16 2.47 2.69
C LEU A 99 -0.82 2.26 1.53
N SER A 100 -0.75 3.13 0.52
CA SER A 100 -1.62 3.06 -0.65
C SER A 100 -1.33 1.84 -1.50
N GLY A 101 -0.07 1.48 -1.69
CA GLY A 101 0.36 0.30 -2.43
C GLY A 101 -0.12 -0.98 -1.76
N GLY A 102 0.07 -1.10 -0.44
CA GLY A 102 -0.43 -2.26 0.30
C GLY A 102 -1.95 -2.39 0.25
N LEU A 103 -2.71 -1.30 0.43
CA LEU A 103 -4.17 -1.36 0.28
C LEU A 103 -4.61 -1.74 -1.15
N PHE A 104 -3.96 -1.15 -2.16
CA PHE A 104 -4.26 -1.45 -3.55
C PHE A 104 -3.98 -2.91 -3.90
N GLY A 105 -2.83 -3.45 -3.49
CA GLY A 105 -2.47 -4.85 -3.76
C GLY A 105 -3.42 -5.83 -3.06
N ASP A 106 -3.73 -5.58 -1.78
CA ASP A 106 -4.68 -6.36 -0.99
C ASP A 106 -6.07 -6.42 -1.68
N HIS A 107 -6.59 -5.26 -2.06
CA HIS A 107 -7.89 -5.14 -2.75
C HIS A 107 -7.91 -5.83 -4.13
N CYS A 108 -6.78 -5.84 -4.83
CA CYS A 108 -6.66 -6.53 -6.11
C CYS A 108 -6.44 -8.04 -5.94
N SER A 109 -6.08 -8.54 -4.77
CA SER A 109 -5.69 -9.94 -4.62
C SER A 109 -6.90 -10.87 -4.60
N PRO A 110 -6.94 -11.92 -5.44
CA PRO A 110 -8.00 -12.91 -5.37
C PRO A 110 -7.96 -13.71 -4.06
N ILE A 111 -6.82 -13.80 -3.37
CA ILE A 111 -6.66 -14.57 -2.13
C ILE A 111 -6.77 -13.72 -0.85
N SER A 112 -7.02 -12.42 -0.99
CA SER A 112 -7.16 -11.52 0.17
C SER A 112 -8.37 -11.86 1.02
N GLU A 113 -8.23 -11.76 2.34
CA GLU A 113 -9.32 -11.84 3.29
C GLU A 113 -10.43 -10.83 2.97
N THR A 114 -10.06 -9.61 2.58
CA THR A 114 -11.05 -8.58 2.22
C THR A 114 -11.86 -8.97 0.99
N THR A 115 -11.22 -9.57 -0.02
CA THR A 115 -11.89 -10.12 -1.21
C THR A 115 -12.82 -11.28 -0.85
N ILE A 116 -12.36 -12.21 0.00
CA ILE A 116 -13.12 -13.39 0.44
C ILE A 116 -14.36 -12.97 1.24
N LEU A 117 -14.19 -12.11 2.24
CA LEU A 117 -15.27 -11.64 3.10
C LEU A 117 -16.26 -10.77 2.34
N SER A 118 -15.79 -9.91 1.43
CA SER A 118 -16.67 -9.09 0.58
C SER A 118 -17.50 -9.94 -0.37
N ALA A 119 -16.91 -10.96 -1.01
CA ALA A 119 -17.65 -11.89 -1.87
C ALA A 119 -18.69 -12.70 -1.08
N THR A 120 -18.34 -13.16 0.11
CA THR A 120 -19.23 -13.89 1.03
C THR A 120 -20.41 -13.00 1.46
N GLY A 121 -20.13 -11.76 1.87
CA GLY A 121 -21.15 -10.78 2.23
C GLY A 121 -22.08 -10.41 1.07
N ALA A 122 -21.54 -10.38 -0.16
CA ALA A 122 -22.29 -10.14 -1.39
C ALA A 122 -23.00 -11.39 -1.94
N SER A 123 -22.89 -12.55 -1.28
CA SER A 123 -23.47 -13.84 -1.73
C SER A 123 -23.09 -14.20 -3.17
N CYS A 124 -21.85 -13.94 -3.56
CA CYS A 124 -21.33 -14.24 -4.90
C CYS A 124 -20.03 -15.04 -4.83
N ARG A 125 -19.62 -15.63 -5.97
CA ARG A 125 -18.35 -16.36 -6.04
C ARG A 125 -17.19 -15.38 -5.93
N GLN A 126 -16.18 -15.72 -5.12
CA GLN A 126 -14.96 -14.93 -4.91
C GLN A 126 -14.30 -14.48 -6.22
N TYR A 127 -14.21 -15.39 -7.20
CA TYR A 127 -13.65 -15.07 -8.51
C TYR A 127 -14.48 -14.04 -9.29
N ASP A 128 -15.81 -14.10 -9.21
CA ASP A 128 -16.71 -13.14 -9.88
C ASP A 128 -16.59 -11.75 -9.23
N HIS A 129 -16.49 -11.69 -7.89
CA HIS A 129 -16.23 -10.45 -7.16
C HIS A 129 -14.89 -9.83 -7.57
N PHE A 130 -13.80 -10.59 -7.47
CA PHE A 130 -12.46 -10.15 -7.87
C PHE A 130 -12.44 -9.62 -9.31
N ARG A 131 -12.96 -10.40 -10.27
CA ARG A 131 -12.93 -10.05 -11.69
C ARG A 131 -13.72 -8.78 -11.99
N THR A 132 -14.80 -8.51 -11.27
CA THR A 132 -15.60 -7.29 -11.47
C THR A 132 -14.97 -6.05 -10.82
N GLN A 133 -14.25 -6.21 -9.71
CA GLN A 133 -13.55 -5.10 -9.04
C GLN A 133 -12.24 -4.71 -9.72
N LEU A 134 -11.49 -5.69 -10.25
CA LEU A 134 -10.14 -5.49 -10.77
C LEU A 134 -10.01 -4.33 -11.78
N PRO A 135 -10.90 -4.14 -12.78
CA PRO A 135 -10.81 -3.01 -13.70
C PRO A 135 -10.82 -1.65 -12.98
N TYR A 136 -11.74 -1.47 -12.02
CA TYR A 136 -11.86 -0.24 -11.24
C TYR A 136 -10.63 -0.01 -10.36
N ALA A 137 -10.13 -1.08 -9.75
CA ALA A 137 -8.92 -1.03 -8.97
C ALA A 137 -7.72 -0.60 -9.81
N LEU A 138 -7.51 -1.20 -10.99
CA LEU A 138 -6.41 -0.87 -11.91
C LEU A 138 -6.45 0.59 -12.37
N ILE A 139 -7.63 1.16 -12.59
CA ILE A 139 -7.79 2.59 -12.90
C ILE A 139 -7.28 3.45 -11.75
N ASN A 140 -7.73 3.17 -10.53
CA ASN A 140 -7.25 3.88 -9.34
C ASN A 140 -5.75 3.68 -9.12
N GLY A 141 -5.23 2.48 -9.40
CA GLY A 141 -3.80 2.19 -9.39
C GLY A 141 -3.03 3.05 -10.40
N GLY A 142 -3.57 3.22 -11.61
CA GLY A 142 -3.01 4.12 -12.63
C GLY A 142 -2.97 5.58 -12.18
N ILE A 143 -4.06 6.07 -11.58
CA ILE A 143 -4.11 7.41 -10.99
C ILE A 143 -3.06 7.56 -9.89
N ALA A 144 -2.93 6.55 -9.01
CA ALA A 144 -1.96 6.54 -7.93
C ALA A 144 -0.51 6.55 -8.45
N VAL A 145 -0.20 5.79 -9.50
CA VAL A 145 1.12 5.81 -10.16
C VAL A 145 1.48 7.22 -10.62
N VAL A 146 0.57 7.90 -11.32
CA VAL A 146 0.79 9.29 -11.78
C VAL A 146 0.94 10.23 -10.59
N ALA A 147 0.03 10.13 -9.60
CA ALA A 147 0.03 10.99 -8.43
C ALA A 147 1.32 10.85 -7.59
N PHE A 148 1.78 9.63 -7.30
CA PHE A 148 3.02 9.40 -6.54
C PHE A 148 4.27 9.78 -7.31
N THR A 149 4.25 9.65 -8.64
CA THR A 149 5.34 10.16 -9.48
C THR A 149 5.45 11.67 -9.31
N ILE A 150 4.35 12.42 -9.49
CA ILE A 150 4.34 13.88 -9.39
C ILE A 150 4.62 14.34 -7.95
N ALA A 151 4.04 13.66 -6.94
CA ALA A 151 4.21 13.99 -5.53
C ALA A 151 5.65 13.76 -5.04
N GLY A 152 6.39 12.88 -5.71
CA GLY A 152 7.83 12.73 -5.48
C GLY A 152 8.65 13.96 -5.89
N TRP A 153 8.22 14.67 -6.93
CA TRP A 153 8.86 15.93 -7.37
C TRP A 153 8.39 17.13 -6.56
N ILE A 154 7.09 17.24 -6.38
CA ILE A 154 6.42 18.40 -5.80
C ILE A 154 5.64 17.87 -4.60
N ALA A 155 6.24 17.88 -3.41
CA ALA A 155 5.64 17.39 -2.17
C ALA A 155 4.48 18.29 -1.69
N SER A 156 3.43 18.43 -2.52
CA SER A 156 2.30 19.33 -2.32
C SER A 156 1.02 18.55 -1.99
N PRO A 157 0.27 18.97 -0.95
CA PRO A 157 -1.03 18.39 -0.62
C PRO A 157 -2.06 18.50 -1.75
N LEU A 158 -1.89 19.44 -2.68
CA LEU A 158 -2.82 19.65 -3.79
C LEU A 158 -2.88 18.46 -4.74
N ILE A 159 -1.81 17.66 -4.85
CA ILE A 159 -1.77 16.49 -5.71
C ILE A 159 -2.75 15.42 -5.22
N PHE A 160 -2.88 15.27 -3.90
CA PHE A 160 -3.86 14.36 -3.30
C PHE A 160 -5.29 14.78 -3.64
N ILE A 161 -5.58 16.09 -3.54
CA ILE A 161 -6.89 16.64 -3.91
C ILE A 161 -7.16 16.42 -5.41
N GLY A 162 -6.18 16.68 -6.26
CA GLY A 162 -6.28 16.43 -7.71
C GLY A 162 -6.53 14.95 -8.04
N ALA A 163 -5.83 14.03 -7.36
CA ALA A 163 -6.02 12.60 -7.53
C ALA A 163 -7.43 12.16 -7.11
N LEU A 164 -7.95 12.66 -5.99
CA LEU A 164 -9.32 12.38 -5.53
C LEU A 164 -10.38 12.90 -6.49
N LEU A 165 -10.21 14.11 -7.04
CA LEU A 165 -11.14 14.68 -8.01
C LEU A 165 -11.10 13.96 -9.36
N CYS A 166 -9.95 13.37 -9.72
CA CYS A 166 -9.80 12.60 -10.96
C CYS A 166 -10.65 11.32 -10.95
N GLN A 167 -10.79 10.66 -9.79
CA GLN A 167 -11.52 9.38 -9.66
C GLN A 167 -12.98 9.44 -10.17
N PRO A 168 -13.86 10.36 -9.71
CA PRO A 168 -15.23 10.43 -10.22
C PRO A 168 -15.29 10.81 -11.70
N VAL A 169 -14.35 11.61 -12.20
CA VAL A 169 -14.29 11.97 -13.63
C VAL A 169 -13.98 10.75 -14.49
N VAL A 170 -13.00 9.94 -14.09
CA VAL A 170 -12.63 8.72 -14.82
C VAL A 170 -13.76 7.69 -14.76
N LEU A 171 -14.39 7.52 -13.60
CA LEU A 171 -15.56 6.64 -13.45
C LEU A 171 -16.73 7.10 -14.33
N TRP A 172 -17.01 8.40 -14.38
CA TRP A 172 -18.05 8.96 -15.24
C TRP A 172 -17.77 8.72 -16.71
N ILE A 173 -16.52 8.88 -17.16
CA ILE A 173 -16.12 8.55 -18.53
C ILE A 173 -16.42 7.07 -18.81
N ILE A 174 -15.96 6.15 -17.95
CA ILE A 174 -16.14 4.71 -18.18
C ILE A 174 -17.61 4.30 -18.22
N GLN A 175 -18.45 4.89 -17.36
CA GLN A 175 -19.90 4.65 -17.38
C GLN A 175 -20.55 5.13 -18.68
N ARG A 176 -20.01 6.17 -19.33
CA ARG A 176 -20.54 6.69 -20.59
C ARG A 176 -20.25 5.79 -21.80
N TRP A 177 -19.25 4.89 -21.69
CA TRP A 177 -18.87 3.94 -22.73
C TRP A 177 -19.45 2.52 -22.52
N ARG A 178 -20.27 2.34 -21.48
CA ARG A 178 -21.06 1.14 -21.24
C ARG A 178 -22.52 1.40 -21.59
#